data_AF-A0A7T5RY22-F1
#
_entry.id   AF-A0A7T5RY22-F1
#
_cell.length_a   1.000
_cell.length_b   1.000
_cell.length_c   1.000
_cell.angle_alpha   90.00
_cell.angle_beta   90.00
_cell.angle_gamma   90.00
#
_symmetry.space_group_name_H-M   'P 1'
#
loop_
_entity.id
_entity.type
_entity.pdbx_description
1 polymer ?
#
loop_
_entity_poly.entity_id
_entity_poly.type
_entity_poly.pdbx_seq_one_letter_code
_entity_poly.pdbx_strand_id
1 'polypeptide(L)'
;MYNNYSTTYRSKRGYVFFKATKKPVHRWIMEKIIGDELRPGTVVHHRDGNKANNRPSNLKLFPSQKAHFMYHLNNKKKTGNWYGANRHSSSFDF
;
A
#
# COMPACT_ATOMS: atom_id res chain seq x y z
N MET A 1 -18.98 5.68 15.22
CA MET A 1 -19.51 6.54 14.12
C MET A 1 -18.37 7.37 13.58
N TYR A 2 -18.00 7.25 12.30
CA TYR A 2 -17.05 8.17 11.65
C TYR A 2 -17.76 8.84 10.46
N ASN A 3 -17.70 10.17 10.48
CA ASN A 3 -18.52 11.13 9.75
C ASN A 3 -18.56 10.97 8.22
N ASN A 4 -19.73 11.31 7.69
CA ASN A 4 -20.17 11.37 6.30
C ASN A 4 -19.46 12.44 5.42
N TYR A 5 -18.12 12.52 5.40
CA TYR A 5 -17.39 13.43 4.49
C TYR A 5 -16.10 12.85 3.90
N SER A 6 -16.17 11.70 3.23
CA SER A 6 -15.02 11.20 2.47
C SER A 6 -15.46 10.38 1.27
N THR A 7 -15.96 11.05 0.24
CA THR A 7 -15.99 10.41 -1.08
C THR A 7 -14.56 10.00 -1.42
N THR A 8 -14.29 8.71 -1.50
CA THR A 8 -13.04 8.19 -2.04
C THR A 8 -13.24 7.84 -3.50
N TYR A 9 -12.17 7.87 -4.30
CA TYR A 9 -12.20 7.34 -5.66
C TYR A 9 -11.05 6.38 -5.89
N ARG A 10 -11.26 5.45 -6.82
CA ARG A 10 -10.24 4.49 -7.25
C ARG A 10 -9.52 5.03 -8.47
N SER A 11 -8.19 5.05 -8.44
CA SER A 11 -7.39 5.43 -9.60
C SER A 11 -7.37 4.33 -10.66
N LYS A 12 -6.97 4.67 -11.89
CA LYS A 12 -6.71 3.69 -12.96
C LYS A 12 -5.68 2.62 -12.55
N ARG A 13 -4.79 2.93 -11.61
CA ARG A 13 -3.77 2.02 -11.05
C ARG A 13 -4.27 1.16 -9.89
N GLY A 14 -5.55 1.29 -9.50
CA GLY A 14 -6.20 0.48 -8.49
C GLY A 14 -6.15 1.04 -7.06
N TYR A 15 -5.38 2.09 -6.80
CA TYR A 15 -5.25 2.72 -5.48
C TYR A 15 -6.48 3.58 -5.13
N VAL A 16 -6.79 3.65 -3.83
CA VAL A 16 -7.90 4.46 -3.32
C VAL A 16 -7.39 5.78 -2.76
N PHE A 17 -8.06 6.88 -3.12
CA PHE A 17 -7.71 8.24 -2.73
C PHE A 17 -8.91 8.97 -2.13
N PHE A 18 -8.65 9.86 -1.18
CA PHE A 18 -9.64 10.84 -0.73
C PHE A 18 -9.91 11.86 -1.84
N LYS A 19 -11.19 12.11 -2.18
CA LYS A 19 -11.54 13.05 -3.26
C LYS A 19 -11.15 14.49 -2.92
N ALA A 20 -11.29 14.89 -1.65
CA ALA A 20 -11.02 16.24 -1.16
C ALA A 20 -9.52 16.58 -1.15
N THR A 21 -8.69 15.70 -0.58
CA THR A 21 -7.24 15.98 -0.39
C THR A 21 -6.36 15.36 -1.46
N LYS A 22 -6.90 14.45 -2.28
CA LYS A 22 -6.13 13.60 -3.20
C LYS A 22 -5.06 12.77 -2.49
N LYS A 23 -5.18 12.58 -1.18
CA LYS A 23 -4.26 11.77 -0.38
C LYS A 23 -4.58 10.28 -0.54
N PRO A 24 -3.58 9.41 -0.73
CA PRO A 24 -3.80 7.97 -0.78
C PRO A 24 -4.27 7.43 0.57
N VAL A 25 -5.34 6.64 0.56
CA VAL A 25 -5.99 6.13 1.77
C VAL A 25 -5.06 5.21 2.56
N HIS A 26 -4.34 4.30 1.90
CA HIS A 26 -3.41 3.39 2.57
C HIS A 26 -2.32 4.15 3.34
N ARG A 27 -1.84 5.28 2.81
CA ARG A 27 -0.81 6.11 3.46
C ARG A 27 -1.38 6.79 4.70
N TRP A 28 -2.55 7.39 4.57
CA TRP A 28 -3.26 8.02 5.69
C TRP A 28 -3.56 7.04 6.82
N ILE A 29 -4.02 5.83 6.51
CA ILE A 29 -4.25 4.79 7.53
C ILE A 29 -2.95 4.47 8.27
N MET A 30 -1.83 4.36 7.55
CA MET A 30 -0.55 4.04 8.17
C MET A 30 -0.01 5.17 9.06
N GLU A 31 -0.17 6.43 8.65
CA GLU A 31 0.12 7.60 9.50
C GLU A 31 -0.73 7.57 10.78
N LYS A 32 -2.03 7.22 10.67
CA LYS A 32 -2.91 7.11 11.85
C LYS A 32 -2.54 5.97 12.80
N ILE A 33 -1.99 4.87 12.28
CA ILE A 33 -1.52 3.75 13.10
C ILE A 33 -0.24 4.12 13.86
N ILE A 34 0.68 4.82 13.18
CA ILE A 34 1.97 5.21 13.77
C ILE A 34 1.82 6.40 14.71
N GLY A 35 0.82 7.24 14.47
CA GLY A 35 0.59 8.48 15.21
C GLY A 35 1.49 9.64 14.75
N ASP A 36 2.20 9.49 13.62
CA ASP A 36 3.13 10.48 13.08
C ASP A 36 3.10 10.47 11.54
N GLU A 37 3.67 11.49 10.92
CA GLU A 37 3.81 11.57 9.47
C GLU A 37 4.80 10.52 8.94
N LEU A 38 4.45 9.90 7.82
CA LEU A 38 5.34 8.95 7.16
C LEU A 38 6.55 9.68 6.58
N ARG A 39 7.73 9.34 7.10
CA ARG A 39 9.01 9.86 6.62
C ARG A 39 9.14 9.75 5.09
N PRO A 40 9.78 10.74 4.43
CA PRO A 40 10.14 10.62 3.02
C PRO A 40 10.90 9.33 2.73
N GLY A 41 10.58 8.67 1.62
CA GLY A 41 11.18 7.39 1.23
C GLY A 41 10.56 6.14 1.85
N THR A 42 9.62 6.28 2.79
CA THR A 42 8.87 5.13 3.31
C THR A 42 7.82 4.64 2.32
N VAL A 43 7.62 3.33 2.30
CA VAL A 43 6.77 2.64 1.32
C VAL A 43 5.71 1.83 2.05
N VAL A 44 4.45 1.98 1.66
CA VAL A 44 3.33 1.21 2.20
C VAL A 44 2.94 0.14 1.18
N HIS A 45 3.03 -1.12 1.58
CA HIS A 45 2.79 -2.29 0.75
C HIS A 45 1.49 -3.00 1.15
N HIS A 46 0.70 -3.43 0.16
CA HIS A 46 -0.48 -4.28 0.36
C HIS A 46 -0.08 -5.76 0.27
N ARG A 47 -0.20 -6.50 1.37
CA ARG A 47 0.23 -7.90 1.48
C ARG A 47 -0.53 -8.83 0.53
N ASP A 48 -1.81 -8.58 0.32
CA ASP A 48 -2.69 -9.36 -0.56
C ASP A 48 -2.63 -8.94 -2.04
N GLY A 49 -1.87 -7.89 -2.38
CA GLY A 49 -1.82 -7.30 -3.73
C GLY A 49 -3.07 -6.49 -4.13
N ASN A 50 -4.13 -6.49 -3.33
CA ASN A 50 -5.33 -5.71 -3.57
C ASN A 50 -5.18 -4.28 -3.02
N LYS A 51 -4.84 -3.35 -3.91
CA LYS A 51 -4.67 -1.92 -3.61
C LYS A 51 -5.92 -1.20 -3.07
N ALA A 52 -7.09 -1.83 -3.16
CA ALA A 52 -8.33 -1.33 -2.57
C ALA A 52 -8.58 -1.85 -1.14
N ASN A 53 -7.91 -2.92 -0.73
CA ASN A 53 -8.01 -3.45 0.63
C ASN A 53 -7.09 -2.67 1.57
N ASN A 54 -7.57 -1.55 2.10
CA ASN A 54 -6.80 -0.67 2.98
C ASN A 54 -6.90 -1.05 4.47
N ARG A 55 -7.26 -2.29 4.81
CA ARG A 55 -7.27 -2.73 6.21
C ARG A 55 -5.87 -2.63 6.81
N PRO A 56 -5.69 -2.09 8.04
CA PRO A 56 -4.40 -2.00 8.72
C PRO A 56 -3.56 -3.29 8.67
N SER A 57 -4.20 -4.43 8.89
CA SER A 57 -3.56 -5.75 8.86
C SER A 57 -3.04 -6.17 7.48
N ASN A 58 -3.60 -5.61 6.40
CA ASN A 58 -3.17 -5.85 5.04
C ASN A 58 -2.03 -4.90 4.61
N LEU A 59 -1.76 -3.84 5.38
CA LEU A 59 -0.72 -2.88 5.08
C LEU A 59 0.59 -3.27 5.76
N LYS A 60 1.70 -2.96 5.12
CA LYS A 60 3.04 -3.13 5.67
C LYS A 60 3.88 -1.92 5.33
N LEU A 61 4.44 -1.26 6.34
CA LEU A 61 5.36 -0.16 6.14
C LEU A 61 6.79 -0.69 5.96
N PHE A 62 7.49 -0.11 5.00
CA PHE A 62 8.92 -0.30 4.81
C PHE A 62 9.66 1.05 4.95
N PRO A 63 10.83 1.06 5.60
CA PRO A 63 11.60 2.29 5.79
C PRO A 63 12.21 2.83 4.50
N SER A 64 12.34 2.00 3.46
CA SER A 64 12.89 2.39 2.16
C SER A 64 12.42 1.47 1.03
N GLN A 65 12.52 1.95 -0.21
CA GLN A 65 12.30 1.15 -1.41
C GLN A 65 13.21 -0.09 -1.45
N LYS A 66 14.46 0.03 -0.97
CA LYS A 66 15.38 -1.10 -0.85
C LYS A 66 14.85 -2.18 0.09
N ALA A 67 14.32 -1.80 1.25
CA ALA A 67 13.74 -2.76 2.19
C ALA A 67 12.50 -3.47 1.62
N HIS A 68 11.66 -2.71 0.91
CA HIS A 68 10.51 -3.27 0.19
C HIS A 68 10.94 -4.25 -0.92
N PHE A 69 11.96 -3.90 -1.70
CA PHE A 69 12.50 -4.78 -2.73
C PHE A 69 13.11 -6.07 -2.17
N MET A 70 13.91 -5.96 -1.09
CA MET A 70 14.47 -7.12 -0.40
C MET A 70 13.39 -8.06 0.14
N TYR A 71 12.25 -7.52 0.59
CA TYR A 71 11.10 -8.32 0.97
C TYR A 71 10.55 -9.15 -0.20
N HIS A 72 10.46 -8.58 -1.41
CA HIS A 72 10.07 -9.34 -2.60
C HIS A 72 11.08 -10.40 -3.00
N LEU A 73 12.38 -10.09 -2.97
CA LEU A 73 13.43 -11.07 -3.25
C LEU A 73 13.37 -12.26 -2.29
N ASN A 74 13.17 -12.01 -1.00
CA ASN A 74 13.07 -13.06 0.00
C ASN A 74 11.82 -13.92 -0.20
N ASN A 75 10.68 -13.32 -0.58
CA ASN A 75 9.49 -14.10 -0.90
C ASN A 75 9.68 -14.96 -2.16
N LYS A 76 10.34 -14.43 -3.20
CA LYS A 76 10.68 -15.20 -4.42
C LYS A 76 11.52 -16.43 -4.10
N LYS A 77 12.55 -16.32 -3.24
CA LYS A 77 13.39 -17.46 -2.85
C LYS A 77 12.60 -18.56 -2.15
N LYS A 78 11.55 -18.20 -1.40
CA LYS A 78 10.73 -19.15 -0.64
C LYS A 78 9.65 -19.83 -1.48
N THR A 79 9.04 -19.11 -2.41
CA THR A 79 7.86 -19.60 -3.16
C THR A 79 8.15 -19.91 -4.62
N GLY A 80 9.34 -19.57 -5.14
CA GLY A 80 9.70 -19.68 -6.56
C GLY A 80 8.97 -18.69 -7.48
N ASN A 81 8.01 -17.93 -6.95
CA ASN A 81 7.15 -17.04 -7.72
C ASN A 81 7.31 -15.60 -7.21
N TRP A 82 7.38 -14.64 -8.14
CA TRP A 82 7.49 -13.22 -7.75
C TRP A 82 6.29 -12.79 -6.92
N TYR A 83 5.12 -13.28 -7.31
CA TYR A 83 3.85 -13.14 -6.62
C TYR A 83 2.98 -14.31 -7.09
N GLY A 84 2.59 -15.22 -6.19
CA GLY A 84 1.72 -16.36 -6.52
C GLY A 84 0.40 -15.92 -7.15
N ALA A 85 0.37 -15.83 -8.47
CA ALA A 85 -0.75 -16.03 -9.39
C ALA A 85 -2.15 -15.56 -8.89
N ASN A 86 -2.39 -14.24 -8.84
CA ASN A 86 -3.63 -13.66 -9.36
C ASN A 86 -3.55 -12.12 -9.50
N ARG A 87 -3.30 -11.71 -10.75
CA ARG A 87 -3.96 -10.64 -11.50
C ARG A 87 -3.88 -9.17 -11.00
N HIS A 88 -3.18 -8.40 -11.84
CA HIS A 88 -3.22 -6.95 -12.08
C HIS A 88 -2.31 -6.03 -11.22
N SER A 89 -1.11 -5.85 -11.79
CA SER A 89 -0.35 -4.60 -11.93
C SER A 89 0.14 -3.89 -10.66
N SER A 90 1.36 -4.22 -10.26
CA SER A 90 2.34 -3.21 -9.83
C SER A 90 3.61 -3.40 -10.64
N SER A 91 3.54 -3.06 -11.93
CA SER A 91 4.73 -2.74 -12.71
C SER A 91 5.52 -1.69 -11.94
N PHE A 92 6.68 -2.08 -11.42
CA PHE A 92 7.78 -1.20 -11.04
C PHE A 92 7.36 0.19 -10.54
N ASP A 93 6.81 0.30 -9.34
CA ASP A 93 6.75 1.59 -8.65
C ASP A 93 8.14 1.81 -8.00
N PHE A 94 9.07 2.37 -8.81
CA PHE A 94 10.22 3.16 -8.36
C PHE A 94 9.74 4.49 -7.78
#